data_AF-A0A7S3ZYH1-F1
#
_entry.id   AF-A0A7S3ZYH1-F1
#
_cell.length_a   1.000
_cell.length_b   1.000
_cell.length_c   1.000
_cell.angle_alpha   90.00
_cell.angle_beta   90.00
_cell.angle_gamma   90.00
#
_symmetry.space_group_name_H-M   'P 1'
#
loop_
_entity.id
_entity.type
_entity.pdbx_description
1 polymer ?
#
loop_
_entity_poly.entity_id
_entity_poly.type
_entity_poly.pdbx_seq_one_letter_code
_entity_poly.pdbx_strand_id
1 'polypeptide(L)'
;TDMSSLFLYRYYFNDDIGAWDTSGVTSMNSMLYGASSFNQDIGAWDTSGVKNMFGMFIGAPTFNRDIGGWAVDNVESMGIMFCYASAFDQDLSGWAVHSVTDMYY
;
A
#
# COMPACT_ATOMS: atom_id res chain seq x y z
N THR A 1 2.31 -3.13 15.08
CA THR A 1 2.69 -4.36 14.36
C THR A 1 3.35 -4.01 13.06
N ASP A 2 4.39 -4.75 12.68
CA ASP A 2 5.14 -4.52 11.44
C ASP A 2 4.71 -5.54 10.36
N MET A 3 4.25 -5.06 9.21
CA MET A 3 3.92 -5.86 8.02
C MET A 3 4.89 -5.60 6.87
N SER A 4 6.03 -5.00 7.14
CA SER A 4 7.02 -4.67 6.12
C SER A 4 7.51 -5.92 5.38
N SER A 5 7.59 -5.83 4.05
CA SER A 5 8.19 -6.84 3.18
C SER A 5 7.58 -8.26 3.23
N LEU A 6 6.39 -8.46 3.81
CA LEU A 6 5.78 -9.80 3.94
C LEU A 6 5.66 -10.56 2.60
N PHE A 7 5.38 -9.82 1.51
CA PHE A 7 5.24 -10.37 0.16
C PHE A 7 6.23 -9.77 -0.84
N LEU A 8 7.36 -9.24 -0.36
CA LEU A 8 8.43 -8.69 -1.19
C LEU A 8 8.89 -9.73 -2.24
N TYR A 9 8.83 -9.34 -3.52
CA TYR A 9 9.14 -10.15 -4.70
C TYR A 9 8.37 -11.47 -4.80
N ARG A 10 7.22 -11.60 -4.15
CA ARG A 10 6.32 -12.73 -4.36
C ARG A 10 5.54 -12.54 -5.67
N TYR A 11 6.21 -12.72 -6.80
CA TYR A 11 5.69 -12.42 -8.14
C TYR A 11 4.29 -12.99 -8.44
N TYR A 12 3.99 -14.19 -7.92
CA TYR A 12 2.72 -14.90 -8.14
C TYR A 12 1.74 -14.81 -6.96
N PHE A 13 2.06 -14.05 -5.90
CA PHE A 13 1.17 -13.92 -4.76
C PHE A 13 -0.08 -13.14 -5.15
N ASN A 14 -1.24 -13.75 -4.90
CA ASN A 14 -2.55 -13.17 -5.15
C ASN A 14 -3.61 -13.80 -4.23
N ASP A 15 -3.21 -14.29 -3.06
CA ASP A 15 -4.14 -14.86 -2.09
C ASP A 15 -4.96 -13.75 -1.43
N ASP A 16 -6.21 -14.06 -1.10
CA ASP A 16 -7.11 -13.12 -0.43
C ASP A 16 -6.61 -12.80 0.99
N ILE A 17 -6.33 -11.51 1.21
CA ILE A 17 -5.91 -10.92 2.48
C ILE A 17 -6.79 -9.73 2.87
N GLY A 18 -7.92 -9.53 2.19
CA GLY A 18 -8.80 -8.37 2.42
C GLY A 18 -9.41 -8.36 3.83
N ALA A 19 -9.57 -9.53 4.43
CA ALA A 19 -10.16 -9.70 5.77
C ALA A 19 -9.14 -9.60 6.93
N TRP A 20 -7.89 -9.23 6.66
CA TRP A 20 -6.88 -9.09 7.72
C TRP A 20 -7.20 -7.90 8.64
N ASP A 21 -7.03 -8.09 9.94
CA ASP A 21 -7.07 -6.99 10.91
C ASP A 21 -5.75 -6.21 10.88
N THR A 22 -5.78 -5.00 10.33
CA THR A 22 -4.63 -4.11 10.21
C THR A 22 -4.65 -2.96 11.21
N SER A 23 -5.63 -2.90 12.13
CA SER A 23 -5.83 -1.76 13.05
C SER A 23 -4.64 -1.46 13.96
N GLY A 24 -3.80 -2.47 14.24
CA GLY A 24 -2.58 -2.33 15.02
C GLY A 24 -1.30 -2.16 14.19
N VAL A 25 -1.38 -2.05 12.86
CA VAL A 25 -0.20 -2.00 11.97
C VAL A 25 0.38 -0.60 11.92
N THR A 26 1.70 -0.50 12.05
CA THR A 26 2.44 0.78 12.05
C THR A 26 3.36 0.93 10.84
N SER A 27 3.70 -0.17 10.15
CA SER A 27 4.51 -0.15 8.93
C SER A 27 4.02 -1.19 7.93
N MET A 28 3.87 -0.76 6.68
CA MET A 28 3.57 -1.58 5.50
C MET A 28 4.66 -1.41 4.43
N ASN A 29 5.87 -0.99 4.84
CA ASN A 29 7.00 -0.72 3.95
C ASN A 29 7.27 -1.91 3.00
N SER A 30 7.29 -1.63 1.71
CA SER A 30 7.59 -2.61 0.65
C SER A 30 6.78 -3.92 0.74
N MET A 31 5.62 -3.93 1.41
CA MET A 31 4.88 -5.16 1.71
C MET A 31 4.53 -5.96 0.44
N LEU A 32 4.12 -5.27 -0.63
CA LEU A 32 3.73 -5.84 -1.92
C LEU A 32 4.68 -5.41 -3.06
N TYR A 33 5.90 -4.97 -2.73
CA TYR A 33 6.93 -4.67 -3.72
C TYR A 33 7.11 -5.90 -4.60
N GLY A 34 6.91 -5.75 -5.91
CA GLY A 34 7.21 -6.78 -6.91
C GLY A 34 6.23 -7.95 -6.87
N ALA A 35 5.11 -7.82 -6.14
CA ALA A 35 4.01 -8.78 -6.15
C ALA A 35 3.21 -8.64 -7.45
N SER A 36 3.82 -9.02 -8.58
CA SER A 36 3.35 -8.64 -9.92
C SER A 36 2.01 -9.22 -10.34
N SER A 37 1.49 -10.22 -9.62
CA SER A 37 0.16 -10.80 -9.86
C SER A 37 -0.90 -10.33 -8.86
N PHE A 38 -0.52 -9.54 -7.85
CA PHE A 38 -1.42 -9.15 -6.78
C PHE A 38 -2.46 -8.14 -7.29
N ASN A 39 -3.74 -8.45 -7.06
CA ASN A 39 -4.87 -7.56 -7.35
C ASN A 39 -6.09 -7.87 -6.46
N GLN A 40 -5.86 -8.33 -5.23
CA GLN A 40 -6.93 -8.60 -4.26
C GLN A 40 -7.42 -7.32 -3.61
N ASP A 41 -8.70 -7.30 -3.26
CA ASP A 41 -9.32 -6.17 -2.57
C ASP A 41 -8.78 -6.02 -1.15
N ILE A 42 -8.22 -4.84 -0.87
CA ILE A 42 -7.65 -4.43 0.42
C ILE A 42 -8.18 -3.05 0.83
N GLY A 43 -9.25 -2.58 0.21
CA GLY A 43 -9.85 -1.28 0.52
C GLY A 43 -10.42 -1.20 1.94
N ALA A 44 -10.72 -2.35 2.54
CA ALA A 44 -11.26 -2.47 3.89
C ALA A 44 -10.20 -2.43 5.01
N TRP A 45 -8.91 -2.36 4.69
CA TRP A 45 -7.86 -2.28 5.70
C TRP A 45 -7.94 -0.97 6.49
N ASP A 46 -7.79 -1.09 7.82
CA ASP A 46 -7.58 0.04 8.69
C ASP A 46 -6.10 0.46 8.63
N THR A 47 -5.83 1.60 8.01
CA THR A 47 -4.48 2.18 7.89
C THR A 47 -4.24 3.33 8.86
N SER A 48 -5.18 3.64 9.76
CA SER A 48 -5.14 4.83 10.61
C SER A 48 -3.91 4.91 11.52
N GLY A 49 -3.34 3.75 11.89
CA GLY A 49 -2.11 3.63 12.68
C GLY A 49 -0.81 3.56 11.87
N VAL A 50 -0.88 3.49 10.54
CA VAL A 50 0.29 3.26 9.67
C VAL A 50 1.09 4.55 9.52
N LYS A 51 2.41 4.44 9.66
CA LYS A 51 3.36 5.55 9.49
C LYS A 51 4.22 5.44 8.25
N ASN A 52 4.44 4.23 7.74
CA ASN A 52 5.34 3.97 6.63
C ASN A 52 4.67 3.08 5.59
N MET A 53 4.50 3.62 4.38
CA MET A 53 4.00 2.95 3.17
C MET A 53 5.00 3.04 2.01
N PHE A 54 6.27 3.36 2.30
CA PHE A 54 7.30 3.51 1.28
C PHE A 54 7.41 2.26 0.40
N GLY A 55 7.36 2.47 -0.91
CA GLY A 55 7.44 1.40 -1.90
C GLY A 55 6.41 0.28 -1.74
N MET A 56 5.25 0.51 -1.09
CA MET A 56 4.30 -0.57 -0.77
C MET A 56 3.86 -1.38 -2.00
N PHE A 57 3.65 -0.73 -3.16
CA PHE A 57 3.20 -1.32 -4.42
C PHE A 57 4.21 -1.15 -5.56
N ILE A 58 5.47 -0.86 -5.26
CA ILE A 58 6.49 -0.68 -6.32
C ILE A 58 6.60 -1.97 -7.15
N GLY A 59 6.49 -1.86 -8.47
CA GLY A 59 6.55 -3.02 -9.36
C GLY A 59 5.39 -4.03 -9.17
N ALA A 60 4.22 -3.57 -8.72
CA ALA A 60 2.96 -4.32 -8.72
C ALA A 60 2.07 -3.90 -9.92
N PRO A 61 2.44 -4.23 -11.18
CA PRO A 61 1.80 -3.70 -12.38
C PRO A 61 0.33 -4.09 -12.56
N THR A 62 -0.17 -5.10 -11.86
CA THR A 62 -1.57 -5.56 -11.94
C THR A 62 -2.50 -4.91 -10.91
N PHE A 63 -1.95 -4.31 -9.85
CA PHE A 63 -2.75 -3.80 -8.75
C PHE A 63 -3.54 -2.57 -9.19
N ASN A 64 -4.87 -2.65 -9.09
CA ASN A 64 -5.77 -1.55 -9.40
C ASN A 64 -7.08 -1.67 -8.60
N ARG A 65 -6.98 -1.88 -7.29
CA ARG A 65 -8.13 -1.95 -6.38
C ARG A 65 -8.29 -0.64 -5.64
N ASP A 66 -9.53 -0.28 -5.35
CA ASP A 66 -9.86 0.96 -4.66
C ASP A 66 -9.28 0.97 -3.24
N ILE A 67 -8.47 2.00 -2.97
CA ILE A 67 -7.87 2.30 -1.67
C ILE A 67 -8.09 3.78 -1.30
N GLY A 68 -9.01 4.47 -1.99
CA GLY A 68 -9.33 5.87 -1.73
C GLY A 68 -9.87 6.11 -0.32
N GLY A 69 -10.43 5.08 0.31
CA GLY A 69 -10.93 5.10 1.69
C GLY A 69 -9.87 4.94 2.80
N TRP A 70 -8.60 4.70 2.46
CA TRP A 70 -7.55 4.55 3.47
C TRP A 70 -7.32 5.85 4.27
N ALA A 71 -7.20 5.71 5.59
CA ALA A 71 -6.79 6.79 6.47
C ALA A 71 -5.27 6.92 6.45
N VAL A 72 -4.75 7.96 5.78
CA VAL A 72 -3.31 8.16 5.57
C VAL A 72 -2.75 9.42 6.24
N ASP A 73 -3.55 10.09 7.07
CA ASP A 73 -3.20 11.31 7.79
C ASP A 73 -2.00 11.15 8.75
N ASN A 74 -1.72 9.92 9.20
CA ASN A 74 -0.58 9.59 10.06
C ASN A 74 0.64 9.04 9.29
N VAL A 75 0.55 8.90 7.97
CA VAL A 75 1.64 8.35 7.17
C VAL A 75 2.72 9.42 6.96
N GLU A 76 3.92 9.10 7.39
CA GLU A 76 5.09 9.97 7.34
C GLU A 76 5.92 9.70 6.06
N SER A 77 5.83 8.49 5.52
CA SER A 77 6.63 8.02 4.37
C SER A 77 5.79 7.28 3.31
N MET A 78 5.79 7.78 2.06
CA MET A 78 5.11 7.25 0.87
C MET A 78 5.97 7.25 -0.41
N GLY A 79 7.26 7.55 -0.31
CA GLY A 79 8.16 7.59 -1.46
C GLY A 79 8.05 6.34 -2.34
N ILE A 80 8.06 6.54 -3.66
CA ILE A 80 8.02 5.51 -4.70
C ILE A 80 6.89 4.45 -4.57
N MET A 81 5.84 4.71 -3.77
CA MET A 81 4.80 3.73 -3.42
C MET A 81 4.17 3.04 -4.62
N PHE A 82 3.92 3.78 -5.70
CA PHE A 82 3.30 3.28 -6.95
C PHE A 82 4.28 3.27 -8.14
N CYS A 83 5.59 3.39 -7.90
CA CYS A 83 6.56 3.36 -8.98
C CYS A 83 6.47 2.01 -9.73
N TYR A 84 6.30 2.02 -11.05
CA TYR A 84 6.03 0.84 -11.88
C TYR A 84 4.71 0.07 -11.60
N ALA A 85 3.76 0.64 -10.84
CA ALA A 85 2.41 0.08 -10.68
C ALA A 85 1.49 0.50 -11.85
N SER A 86 1.79 0.01 -13.06
CA SER A 86 1.25 0.56 -14.32
C SER A 86 -0.27 0.50 -14.51
N ALA A 87 -0.98 -0.40 -13.82
CA ALA A 87 -2.44 -0.48 -13.92
C ALA A 87 -3.18 0.41 -12.93
N PHE A 88 -2.49 1.00 -11.95
CA PHE A 88 -3.13 1.75 -10.88
C PHE A 88 -3.69 3.09 -11.39
N ASP A 89 -5.00 3.27 -11.26
CA ASP A 89 -5.75 4.44 -11.76
C ASP A 89 -6.95 4.74 -10.84
N GLN A 90 -6.77 4.61 -9.52
CA GLN A 90 -7.84 4.85 -8.55
C GLN A 90 -7.83 6.30 -8.04
N ASP A 91 -9.01 6.80 -7.67
CA ASP A 91 -9.17 8.15 -7.12
C ASP A 91 -8.63 8.21 -5.67
N LEU A 92 -7.60 9.03 -5.47
CA LEU A 92 -6.97 9.29 -4.17
C LEU A 92 -7.22 10.72 -3.68
N SER A 93 -8.17 11.45 -4.28
CA SER A 93 -8.45 12.85 -3.92
C SER A 93 -8.88 13.05 -2.46
N GLY A 94 -9.36 11.99 -1.80
CA GLY A 94 -9.71 11.99 -0.38
C GLY A 94 -8.52 11.85 0.59
N TRP A 95 -7.32 11.54 0.11
CA TRP A 95 -6.17 11.29 0.99
C TRP A 95 -5.63 12.59 1.61
N ALA A 96 -5.60 12.63 2.94
CA ALA A 96 -4.99 13.71 3.70
C ALA A 96 -3.49 13.47 3.88
N VAL A 97 -2.67 13.99 2.97
CA VAL A 97 -1.22 13.69 2.89
C VAL A 97 -0.31 14.71 3.61
N HIS A 98 -0.85 15.50 4.54
CA HIS A 98 -0.12 16.59 5.19
C HIS A 98 1.07 16.15 6.06
N SER A 99 1.11 14.88 6.45
CA SER A 99 2.19 14.31 7.27
C SER A 99 3.31 13.67 6.45
N VAL A 100 3.10 13.49 5.13
CA VAL A 100 4.06 12.84 4.24
C VAL A 100 5.25 13.77 4.01
N THR A 101 6.45 13.25 4.23
CA THR A 101 7.69 14.03 4.12
C THR A 101 8.52 13.71 2.87
N ASP A 102 8.15 12.67 2.12
CA ASP A 102 8.99 12.08 1.07
C ASP A 102 8.23 11.67 -0.22
N MET A 103 7.59 12.63 -0.90
CA MET A 103 6.90 12.38 -2.19
C MET A 103 7.82 12.43 -3.41
N TYR A 104 8.88 11.63 -3.44
CA TYR A 104 9.73 11.50 -4.63
C TYR A 104 9.40 10.23 -5.44
N TYR A 105 9.68 10.33 -6.74
CA TYR A 105 9.49 9.31 -7.76
C TYR A 105 10.73 8.43 -7.94
#